data_AF-A0A4R6KQH4-F1
#
_entry.id   AF-A0A4R6KQH4-F1
#
_cell.length_a   1.000
_cell.length_b   1.000
_cell.length_c   1.000
_cell.angle_alpha   90.00
_cell.angle_beta   90.00
_cell.angle_gamma   90.00
#
_symmetry.space_group_name_H-M   'P 1'
#
loop_
_entity.id
_entity.type
_entity.pdbx_description
1 polymer ?
#
loop_
_entity_poly.entity_id
_entity_poly.type
_entity_poly.pdbx_seq_one_letter_code
_entity_poly.pdbx_strand_id
1 'polypeptide(L)'
;MIYEIPRTANGLNAGDLLAAGTAWDEGNFTAQKIEVFKSTDHGASWRYLSNRTETSGQPNTIGQGIWEPWFLLAPNNTLACFISDERPAGSPTNNQIIGHYTSTNGGASWSGKQWRAQANGSLLNPQSGRCLDSPGGATADGTDLQIYDCNGQDPQRWKVPA
;
A
#
# COMPACT_ATOMS: atom_id res chain seq x y z
N MET A 1 6.71 11.68 0.49
CA MET A 1 7.42 10.93 1.56
C MET A 1 8.85 10.66 1.13
N ILE A 2 9.82 10.72 2.05
CA ILE A 2 11.22 10.29 1.84
C ILE A 2 11.52 9.13 2.80
N TYR A 3 12.16 8.07 2.31
CA TYR A 3 12.51 6.88 3.06
C TYR A 3 13.96 6.50 2.80
N GLU A 4 14.76 6.37 3.86
CA GLU A 4 16.12 5.87 3.78
C GLU A 4 16.13 4.34 3.87
N ILE A 5 16.90 3.69 2.99
CA ILE A 5 17.05 2.25 2.97
C ILE A 5 17.94 1.81 4.14
N PRO A 6 17.41 1.06 5.13
CA PRO A 6 18.15 0.74 6.36
C PRO A 6 19.21 -0.35 6.15
N ARG A 7 19.09 -1.14 5.07
CA ARG A 7 20.01 -2.24 4.73
C ARG A 7 19.93 -2.59 3.24
N THR A 8 21.02 -3.08 2.68
CA THR A 8 21.09 -3.53 1.28
C THR A 8 20.10 -4.67 1.03
N ALA A 9 19.25 -4.53 0.00
CA ALA A 9 18.20 -5.48 -0.35
C ALA A 9 17.71 -5.27 -1.79
N ASN A 10 17.59 -6.35 -2.58
CA ASN A 10 16.88 -6.39 -3.86
C ASN A 10 17.19 -5.20 -4.82
N GLY A 11 18.47 -4.82 -4.95
CA GLY A 11 18.91 -3.72 -5.85
C GLY A 11 18.93 -2.33 -5.21
N LEU A 12 18.66 -2.24 -3.91
CA LEU A 12 18.85 -1.04 -3.09
C LEU A 12 20.05 -1.24 -2.16
N ASN A 13 20.87 -0.21 -2.00
CA ASN A 13 21.96 -0.18 -1.04
C ASN A 13 21.50 0.47 0.27
N ALA A 14 22.09 0.07 1.40
CA ALA A 14 21.93 0.83 2.64
C ALA A 14 22.32 2.30 2.42
N GLY A 15 21.49 3.23 2.89
CA GLY A 15 21.68 4.68 2.71
C GLY A 15 21.17 5.25 1.38
N ASP A 16 20.72 4.41 0.43
CA ASP A 16 19.92 4.92 -0.70
C ASP A 16 18.67 5.62 -0.14
N LEU A 17 18.19 6.66 -0.82
CA LEU A 17 16.94 7.34 -0.48
C LEU A 17 15.88 7.07 -1.55
N LEU A 18 14.66 6.78 -1.12
CA LEU A 18 13.48 6.76 -1.96
C LEU A 18 12.60 7.95 -1.62
N ALA A 19 12.12 8.66 -2.64
CA ALA A 19 11.07 9.66 -2.51
C ALA A 19 9.84 9.18 -3.26
N ALA A 20 8.66 9.34 -2.69
CA ALA A 20 7.42 9.05 -3.38
C ALA A 20 6.35 10.11 -3.12
N GLY A 21 5.51 10.31 -4.13
CA GLY A 21 4.39 11.23 -4.08
C GLY A 21 3.30 10.83 -5.05
N THR A 22 2.10 11.31 -4.79
CA THR A 22 0.99 11.23 -5.74
C THR A 22 1.26 12.21 -6.88
N ALA A 23 1.10 11.76 -8.12
CA ALA A 23 1.18 12.56 -9.33
C ALA A 23 -0.07 12.36 -10.19
N TRP A 24 -0.43 13.40 -10.93
CA TRP A 24 -1.53 13.42 -11.89
C TRP A 24 -1.22 14.43 -13.01
N ASP A 25 -1.87 14.25 -14.15
CA ASP A 25 -1.80 15.26 -15.22
C ASP A 25 -2.64 16.48 -14.80
N GLU A 26 -2.16 17.69 -15.11
CA GLU A 26 -2.82 18.93 -14.67
C GLU A 26 -4.29 18.99 -15.11
N GLY A 27 -5.19 19.17 -14.14
CA GLY A 27 -6.64 19.18 -14.38
C GLY A 27 -7.26 17.80 -14.64
N ASN A 28 -6.51 16.70 -14.52
CA ASN A 28 -7.00 15.33 -14.69
C ASN A 28 -6.70 14.45 -13.47
N PHE A 29 -7.66 14.40 -12.55
CA PHE A 29 -7.67 13.57 -11.35
C PHE A 29 -8.17 12.14 -11.60
N THR A 30 -8.58 11.80 -12.83
CA THR A 30 -9.09 10.45 -13.14
C THR A 30 -7.99 9.40 -13.31
N ALA A 31 -6.76 9.85 -13.56
CA ALA A 31 -5.58 9.01 -13.65
C ALA A 31 -4.53 9.52 -12.68
N GLN A 32 -4.18 8.70 -11.69
CA GLN A 32 -3.24 9.06 -10.64
C GLN A 32 -2.14 8.02 -10.55
N LYS A 33 -0.99 8.46 -10.08
CA LYS A 33 0.20 7.62 -9.96
C LYS A 33 0.83 7.84 -8.60
N ILE A 34 1.37 6.79 -8.01
CA ILE A 34 2.45 6.95 -7.03
C ILE A 34 3.75 6.91 -7.82
N GLU A 35 4.41 8.04 -7.97
CA GLU A 35 5.74 8.11 -8.56
C GLU A 35 6.79 7.88 -7.48
N VAL A 36 7.84 7.16 -7.85
CA VAL A 36 8.96 6.83 -6.97
C VAL A 36 10.24 7.31 -7.63
N PHE A 37 11.03 8.05 -6.86
CA PHE A 37 12.35 8.56 -7.23
C PHE A 37 13.39 7.97 -6.29
N LYS A 38 14.60 7.79 -6.81
CA LYS A 38 15.74 7.25 -6.06
C LYS A 38 16.91 8.23 -6.08
N SER A 39 17.56 8.38 -4.94
CA SER A 39 18.88 8.99 -4.80
C SER A 39 19.86 7.95 -4.25
N THR A 40 21.08 7.96 -4.77
CA THR A 40 22.21 7.13 -4.31
C THR A 40 23.35 7.97 -3.76
N ASP A 41 23.11 9.27 -3.55
CA ASP A 41 24.10 10.29 -3.22
C ASP A 41 23.58 11.21 -2.11
N HIS A 42 22.89 10.61 -1.13
CA HIS A 42 22.35 11.29 0.05
C HIS A 42 21.42 12.48 -0.27
N GLY A 43 20.65 12.36 -1.35
CA GLY A 43 19.65 13.36 -1.76
C GLY A 43 20.19 14.48 -2.64
N ALA A 44 21.47 14.43 -3.05
CA ALA A 44 22.07 15.44 -3.93
C ALA A 44 21.49 15.38 -5.36
N SER A 45 21.20 14.18 -5.87
CA SER A 45 20.51 13.98 -7.14
C SER A 45 19.44 12.90 -7.05
N TRP A 46 18.37 13.09 -7.83
CA TRP A 46 17.21 12.22 -7.86
C TRP A 46 16.94 11.74 -9.28
N ARG A 47 16.65 10.45 -9.41
CA ARG A 47 16.25 9.84 -10.68
C ARG A 47 14.90 9.19 -10.51
N TYR A 48 14.03 9.37 -11.51
CA TYR A 48 12.79 8.61 -11.58
C TYR A 48 13.13 7.11 -11.60
N LEU A 49 12.48 6.35 -10.72
CA LEU A 49 12.67 4.91 -10.59
C LEU A 49 11.51 4.16 -11.24
N SER A 50 10.30 4.48 -10.83
CA SER A 50 9.09 3.81 -11.30
C SER A 50 7.85 4.62 -10.95
N ASN A 51 6.70 4.12 -11.41
CA ASN A 51 5.44 4.51 -10.85
C ASN A 51 4.57 3.28 -10.63
N ARG A 52 3.52 3.49 -9.85
CA ARG A 52 2.34 2.67 -9.85
C ARG A 52 1.19 3.55 -10.36
N THR A 53 0.72 3.30 -11.60
CA THR A 53 -0.44 3.99 -12.18
C THR A 53 -1.76 3.33 -11.80
N GLU A 54 -2.80 4.14 -11.61
CA GLU A 54 -4.17 3.69 -11.38
C GLU A 54 -5.22 4.68 -11.90
N THR A 55 -6.29 4.15 -12.50
CA THR A 55 -7.47 4.95 -12.89
C THR A 55 -8.45 4.98 -11.72
N SER A 56 -9.06 6.13 -11.42
CA SER A 56 -10.02 6.24 -10.32
C SER A 56 -11.40 5.69 -10.65
N GLY A 57 -11.82 5.73 -11.91
CA GLY A 57 -13.19 5.37 -12.32
C GLY A 57 -14.25 6.37 -11.80
N GLN A 58 -13.81 7.41 -11.10
CA GLN A 58 -14.64 8.43 -10.47
C GLN A 58 -14.63 9.74 -11.29
N PRO A 59 -15.58 10.66 -11.05
CA PRO A 59 -15.57 11.98 -11.67
C PRO A 59 -14.25 12.73 -11.45
N ASN A 60 -13.87 13.55 -12.42
CA ASN A 60 -12.64 14.34 -12.39
C ASN A 60 -12.72 15.50 -11.37
N THR A 61 -12.65 15.17 -10.09
CA THR A 61 -12.79 16.10 -8.96
C THR A 61 -11.69 15.86 -7.93
N ILE A 62 -11.30 16.93 -7.24
CA ILE A 62 -10.34 16.85 -6.14
C ILE A 62 -11.04 16.21 -4.92
N GLY A 63 -10.42 15.21 -4.30
CA GLY A 63 -10.98 14.49 -3.14
C GLY A 63 -11.37 13.02 -3.38
N GLN A 64 -10.93 12.41 -4.48
CA GLN A 64 -11.14 10.97 -4.75
C GLN A 64 -9.87 10.34 -5.33
N GLY A 65 -8.81 10.28 -4.52
CA GLY A 65 -7.47 9.92 -5.00
C GLY A 65 -6.73 8.88 -4.18
N ILE A 66 -5.48 8.65 -4.60
CA ILE A 66 -4.49 7.90 -3.84
C ILE A 66 -3.54 8.88 -3.17
N TRP A 67 -3.30 8.67 -1.89
CA TRP A 67 -2.63 9.65 -1.04
C TRP A 67 -1.54 8.98 -0.21
N GLU A 68 -0.59 9.82 0.21
CA GLU A 68 0.31 9.52 1.34
C GLU A 68 1.06 8.19 1.20
N PRO A 69 1.91 8.03 0.17
CA PRO A 69 2.72 6.83 0.05
C PRO A 69 3.67 6.70 1.25
N TRP A 70 3.69 5.52 1.85
CA TRP A 70 4.60 5.15 2.94
C TRP A 70 5.35 3.86 2.59
N PHE A 71 6.66 3.81 2.84
CA PHE A 71 7.49 2.64 2.55
C PHE A 71 7.85 1.83 3.78
N LEU A 72 7.99 0.52 3.59
CA LEU A 72 8.54 -0.41 4.57
C LEU A 72 9.44 -1.42 3.85
N LEU A 73 10.66 -1.63 4.33
CA LEU A 73 11.49 -2.75 3.88
C LEU A 73 11.30 -3.95 4.80
N ALA A 74 10.62 -4.99 4.31
CA ALA A 74 10.34 -6.19 5.09
C ALA A 74 11.61 -7.04 5.33
N PRO A 75 11.61 -7.92 6.36
CA PRO A 75 12.74 -8.82 6.63
C PRO A 75 13.12 -9.74 5.46
N ASN A 76 12.15 -10.13 4.63
CA ASN A 76 12.37 -10.94 3.43
C ASN A 76 12.86 -10.12 2.22
N ASN A 77 13.36 -8.91 2.42
CA ASN A 77 13.87 -7.98 1.41
C ASN A 77 12.80 -7.40 0.48
N THR A 78 11.51 -7.69 0.68
CA THR A 78 10.43 -7.09 -0.11
C THR A 78 10.24 -5.63 0.32
N LEU A 79 10.23 -4.71 -0.64
CA LEU A 79 9.82 -3.34 -0.38
C LEU A 79 8.29 -3.26 -0.49
N ALA A 80 7.64 -2.79 0.56
CA ALA A 80 6.21 -2.50 0.58
C ALA A 80 5.97 -1.00 0.47
N CYS A 81 4.93 -0.62 -0.25
CA CYS A 81 4.39 0.73 -0.32
C CYS A 81 2.91 0.68 0.09
N PHE A 82 2.56 1.46 1.10
CA PHE A 82 1.20 1.66 1.57
C PHE A 82 0.69 3.01 1.10
N ILE A 83 -0.59 3.10 0.78
CA ILE A 83 -1.26 4.35 0.44
C ILE A 83 -2.62 4.42 1.13
N SER A 84 -3.12 5.64 1.29
CA SER A 84 -4.53 5.89 1.55
C SER A 84 -5.25 5.99 0.20
N ASP A 85 -6.25 5.16 -0.04
CA ASP A 85 -6.97 5.07 -1.30
C ASP A 85 -8.45 5.42 -1.11
N GLU A 86 -8.85 6.55 -1.67
CA GLU A 86 -10.20 7.14 -1.53
C GLU A 86 -11.07 6.92 -2.77
N ARG A 87 -10.54 6.29 -3.82
CA ARG A 87 -11.29 6.06 -5.08
C ARG A 87 -12.52 5.15 -4.92
N PRO A 88 -12.58 4.22 -3.94
CA PRO A 88 -13.82 3.53 -3.60
C PRO A 88 -14.91 4.41 -2.95
N ALA A 89 -14.76 5.74 -2.91
CA ALA A 89 -15.74 6.67 -2.35
C ALA A 89 -17.16 6.40 -2.90
N GLY A 90 -18.09 6.22 -1.96
CA GLY A 90 -19.41 5.61 -2.14
C GLY A 90 -19.79 4.71 -0.95
N SER A 91 -18.79 4.30 -0.16
CA SER A 91 -18.98 3.63 1.12
C SER A 91 -19.53 4.60 2.18
N PRO A 92 -20.63 4.25 2.89
CA PRO A 92 -21.22 5.08 3.95
C PRO A 92 -20.40 5.09 5.24
N THR A 93 -19.32 4.30 5.33
CA THR A 93 -18.58 4.09 6.58
C THR A 93 -17.13 4.51 6.52
N ASN A 94 -16.49 4.60 5.36
CA ASN A 94 -15.08 5.01 5.23
C ASN A 94 -14.76 5.57 3.84
N ASN A 95 -14.07 6.70 3.79
CA ASN A 95 -13.56 7.29 2.53
C ASN A 95 -12.08 6.97 2.27
N GLN A 96 -11.37 6.20 3.09
CA GLN A 96 -9.96 5.87 2.84
C GLN A 96 -9.67 4.41 3.20
N ILE A 97 -9.32 3.59 2.21
CA ILE A 97 -8.85 2.21 2.41
C ILE A 97 -7.33 2.14 2.27
N ILE A 98 -6.68 1.17 2.92
CA ILE A 98 -5.23 0.97 2.77
C ILE A 98 -4.96 0.21 1.48
N GLY A 99 -4.29 0.87 0.53
CA GLY A 99 -3.65 0.21 -0.60
C GLY A 99 -2.29 -0.37 -0.19
N HIS A 100 -1.97 -1.59 -0.64
CA HIS A 100 -0.69 -2.25 -0.35
C HIS A 100 -0.08 -2.77 -1.65
N TYR A 101 1.12 -2.29 -1.94
CA TYR A 101 1.93 -2.66 -3.10
C TYR A 101 3.25 -3.24 -2.64
N THR A 102 3.74 -4.27 -3.34
CA THR A 102 5.03 -4.86 -3.02
C THR A 102 5.93 -4.92 -4.24
N SER A 103 7.23 -4.80 -3.99
CA SER A 103 8.29 -4.89 -4.98
C SER A 103 9.39 -5.83 -4.50
N THR A 104 9.73 -6.79 -5.36
CA THR A 104 10.87 -7.71 -5.16
C THR A 104 12.13 -7.25 -5.88
N ASN A 105 12.10 -6.08 -6.52
CA ASN A 105 13.21 -5.49 -7.27
C ASN A 105 13.46 -4.02 -6.87
N GLY A 106 13.39 -3.74 -5.57
CA GLY A 106 13.83 -2.47 -5.02
C GLY A 106 12.99 -1.27 -5.45
N GLY A 107 11.71 -1.49 -5.77
CA GLY A 107 10.81 -0.44 -6.23
C GLY A 107 10.84 -0.20 -7.74
N ALA A 108 11.60 -0.95 -8.54
CA ALA A 108 11.61 -0.78 -10.01
C ALA A 108 10.28 -1.21 -10.66
N SER A 109 9.57 -2.17 -10.04
CA SER A 109 8.21 -2.54 -10.42
C SER A 109 7.38 -2.90 -9.20
N TRP A 110 6.07 -2.72 -9.30
CA TRP A 110 5.13 -2.92 -8.21
C TRP A 110 4.08 -3.95 -8.58
N SER A 111 3.81 -4.88 -7.66
CA SER A 111 2.63 -5.74 -7.70
C SER A 111 1.60 -5.22 -6.72
N GLY A 112 0.41 -4.91 -7.22
CA GLY A 112 -0.75 -4.59 -6.40
C GLY A 112 -1.46 -5.87 -6.01
N LYS A 113 -1.55 -6.13 -4.72
CA LYS A 113 -2.40 -7.19 -4.18
C LYS A 113 -3.26 -6.57 -3.10
N GLN A 114 -4.44 -6.11 -3.50
CA GLN A 114 -5.51 -5.82 -2.56
C GLN A 114 -5.80 -7.09 -1.74
N TRP A 115 -6.19 -6.88 -0.48
CA TRP A 115 -6.71 -7.94 0.35
C TRP A 115 -7.84 -8.65 -0.40
N ARG A 116 -7.70 -9.96 -0.58
CA ARG A 116 -8.68 -10.75 -1.32
C ARG A 116 -9.74 -11.22 -0.36
N ALA A 117 -10.90 -10.56 -0.40
CA ALA A 117 -12.10 -11.07 0.27
C ALA A 117 -12.37 -12.51 -0.21
N GLN A 118 -12.48 -13.42 0.76
CA GLN A 118 -12.78 -14.82 0.56
C GLN A 118 -14.26 -15.07 0.83
N ALA A 119 -14.83 -16.11 0.22
CA ALA A 119 -16.23 -16.51 0.44
C ALA A 119 -16.55 -16.85 1.91
N ASN A 120 -15.53 -17.21 2.70
CA ASN A 120 -15.67 -17.47 4.13
C ASN A 120 -15.62 -16.20 5.01
N GLY A 121 -15.63 -15.01 4.41
CA GLY A 121 -15.56 -13.72 5.11
C GLY A 121 -14.16 -13.29 5.54
N SER A 122 -13.11 -14.08 5.24
CA SER A 122 -11.74 -13.66 5.54
C SER A 122 -11.18 -12.69 4.50
N LEU A 123 -10.29 -11.81 4.96
CA LEU A 123 -9.48 -10.96 4.10
C LEU A 123 -8.09 -11.58 3.99
N LEU A 124 -7.80 -12.22 2.85
CA LEU A 124 -6.50 -12.84 2.60
C LEU A 124 -5.52 -11.82 2.04
N ASN A 125 -4.33 -11.75 2.62
CA ASN A 125 -3.18 -11.11 2.01
C ASN A 125 -2.51 -12.10 1.03
N PRO A 126 -2.63 -11.91 -0.29
CA PRO A 126 -2.12 -12.89 -1.25
C PRO A 126 -0.58 -12.89 -1.40
N GLN A 127 0.13 -12.05 -0.63
CA GLN A 127 1.59 -12.01 -0.61
C GLN A 127 2.16 -12.89 0.51
N SER A 128 1.58 -12.81 1.71
CA SER A 128 1.97 -13.66 2.83
C SER A 128 1.22 -14.98 2.87
N GLY A 129 0.07 -15.08 2.19
CA GLY A 129 -0.85 -16.21 2.34
C GLY A 129 -1.59 -16.22 3.69
N ARG A 130 -1.58 -15.09 4.41
CA ARG A 130 -2.13 -14.92 5.76
C ARG A 130 -3.35 -13.99 5.76
N CYS A 131 -4.14 -14.05 6.81
CA CYS A 131 -5.42 -13.34 6.93
C CYS A 131 -5.30 -12.13 7.86
N LEU A 132 -6.13 -11.11 7.63
CA LEU A 132 -6.33 -10.02 8.58
C LEU A 132 -7.04 -10.59 9.82
N ASP A 133 -6.50 -10.30 11.01
CA ASP A 133 -6.88 -10.96 12.26
C ASP A 133 -6.95 -9.94 13.39
N SER A 134 -7.99 -10.06 14.22
CA SER A 134 -8.03 -9.37 15.51
C SER A 134 -7.33 -10.22 16.58
N PRO A 135 -6.22 -9.73 17.18
CA PRO A 135 -5.43 -10.51 18.13
C PRO A 135 -6.26 -11.04 19.30
N GLY A 136 -6.27 -12.36 19.46
CA GLY A 136 -7.03 -13.03 20.53
C GLY A 136 -8.55 -12.82 20.47
N GLY A 137 -9.08 -12.33 19.35
CA GLY A 137 -10.50 -11.98 19.22
C GLY A 137 -10.89 -10.70 19.96
N ALA A 138 -9.94 -9.78 20.19
CA ALA A 138 -10.22 -8.49 20.82
C ALA A 138 -11.23 -7.66 20.01
N THR A 139 -12.14 -6.98 20.72
CA THR A 139 -13.22 -6.18 20.11
C THR A 139 -13.22 -4.73 20.58
N ALA A 140 -12.24 -4.33 21.40
CA ALA A 140 -12.13 -2.96 21.89
C ALA A 140 -11.74 -2.01 20.74
N ASP A 141 -12.32 -0.81 20.75
CA ASP A 141 -11.92 0.25 19.81
C ASP A 141 -10.42 0.57 19.97
N GLY A 142 -9.75 0.79 18.84
CA GLY A 142 -8.30 1.00 18.81
C GLY A 142 -7.46 -0.27 18.94
N THR A 143 -8.07 -1.46 18.86
CA THR A 143 -7.31 -2.72 18.74
C THR A 143 -6.50 -2.70 17.44
N ASP A 144 -5.18 -2.77 17.56
CA ASP A 144 -4.28 -2.95 16.42
C ASP A 144 -4.50 -4.33 15.79
N LEU A 145 -4.87 -4.35 14.51
CA LEU A 145 -5.04 -5.58 13.75
C LEU A 145 -3.68 -6.17 13.37
N GLN A 146 -3.65 -7.50 13.21
CA GLN A 146 -2.44 -8.22 12.81
C GLN A 146 -2.65 -9.03 11.53
N ILE A 147 -1.55 -9.51 10.97
CA ILE A 147 -1.53 -10.47 9.87
C ILE A 147 -1.17 -11.84 10.46
N TYR A 148 -2.14 -12.74 10.53
CA TYR A 148 -2.00 -14.04 11.19
C TYR A 148 -2.32 -15.20 10.24
N ASP A 149 -1.83 -16.39 10.57
CA ASP A 149 -2.12 -17.59 9.78
C ASP A 149 -3.64 -17.76 9.65
N CYS A 150 -4.11 -17.98 8.42
CA CYS A 150 -5.53 -18.16 8.15
C CYS A 150 -6.03 -19.42 8.88
N ASN A 151 -6.90 -19.23 9.86
CA ASN A 151 -7.35 -20.29 10.77
C ASN A 151 -8.89 -20.49 10.73
N GLY A 152 -9.61 -19.67 9.95
CA GLY A 152 -11.06 -19.78 9.74
C GLY A 152 -11.92 -19.40 10.94
N GLN A 153 -11.30 -18.91 12.02
CA GLN A 153 -11.96 -18.51 13.25
C GLN A 153 -12.62 -17.14 13.08
N ASP A 154 -13.55 -16.82 13.97
CA ASP A 154 -14.31 -15.58 13.94
C ASP A 154 -13.46 -14.29 13.99
N PRO A 155 -12.29 -14.23 14.67
CA PRO A 155 -11.41 -13.04 14.63
C PRO A 155 -10.85 -12.68 13.26
N GLN A 156 -11.04 -13.54 12.25
CA GLN A 156 -10.61 -13.31 10.87
C GLN A 156 -11.79 -13.05 9.92
N ARG A 157 -13.02 -12.95 10.44
CA ARG A 157 -14.23 -12.73 9.64
C ARG A 157 -14.58 -11.25 9.63
N TRP A 158 -14.50 -10.65 8.46
CA TRP A 158 -14.70 -9.22 8.27
C TRP A 158 -15.92 -8.98 7.38
N LYS A 159 -16.77 -8.06 7.80
CA LYS A 159 -17.83 -7.55 6.95
C LYS A 159 -17.25 -6.42 6.10
N VAL A 160 -16.86 -6.73 4.87
CA VAL A 160 -16.50 -5.72 3.88
C VAL A 160 -17.77 -5.03 3.35
N PRO A 161 -17.72 -3.71 3.08
CA PRO A 161 -18.80 -3.03 2.36
C PRO A 161 -19.09 -3.73 1.02
N ALA A 162 -20.37 -3.79 0.65
CA ALA A 162 -20.81 -4.33 -0.64
C ALA A 162 -20.52 -3.35 -1.78
#